data_AF-A0AAU8R8T1-F1
#
_entry.id   AF-A0AAU8R8T1-F1
#
_cell.length_a   1.000
_cell.length_b   1.000
_cell.length_c   1.000
_cell.angle_alpha   90.00
_cell.angle_beta   90.00
_cell.angle_gamma   90.00
#
_symmetry.space_group_name_H-M   'P 1'
#
loop_
_entity.id
_entity.type
_entity.pdbx_description
1 polymer ?
#
loop_
_entity_poly.entity_id
_entity_poly.type
_entity_poly.pdbx_seq_one_letter_code
_entity_poly.pdbx_strand_id
1 'polypeptide(L)'
;MKTTVLAFLLFCCLGATPKRPVCSPVFTPFNEWLHRYDAERFIIVEGYFLPTTEKGHASKFKVIRSSDASIKINEDYEVYEYGPFGSSCEMYEMGANIDKELTGKNKPRLLIAYKGRCINGKLVCPIFWDAGVNASDNKIVTKEYNYNSSQHVFYECPVSLEEVWNQISKGRVVTAAWKEQAITKQ
;
A
#
# COMPACT_ATOMS: atom_id res chain seq x y z
N MET A 1 37.03 -68.28 -5.42
CA MET A 1 36.91 -67.02 -6.19
C MET A 1 35.52 -66.97 -6.84
N LYS A 2 34.63 -66.14 -6.30
CA LYS A 2 33.42 -65.67 -6.99
C LYS A 2 33.24 -64.21 -6.59
N THR A 3 33.42 -63.35 -7.56
CA THR A 3 33.18 -61.91 -7.55
C THR A 3 31.68 -61.66 -7.59
N THR A 4 31.15 -60.91 -6.63
CA THR A 4 29.79 -60.37 -6.73
C THR A 4 29.79 -58.89 -6.36
N VAL A 5 29.30 -58.13 -7.33
CA VAL A 5 29.17 -56.69 -7.52
C VAL A 5 28.29 -56.01 -6.44
N LEU A 6 28.80 -54.88 -5.93
CA LEU A 6 28.17 -53.56 -5.71
C LEU A 6 26.71 -53.47 -5.22
N ALA A 7 26.51 -52.77 -4.10
CA ALA A 7 25.37 -51.87 -3.91
C ALA A 7 25.73 -50.75 -2.91
N PHE A 8 26.23 -49.64 -3.43
CA PHE A 8 26.31 -48.36 -2.72
C PHE A 8 24.88 -47.81 -2.61
N LEU A 9 24.26 -47.93 -1.44
CA LEU A 9 23.00 -47.25 -1.13
C LEU A 9 23.28 -45.76 -0.88
N LEU A 10 23.35 -45.00 -1.98
CA LEU A 10 23.14 -43.56 -1.97
C LEU A 10 21.65 -43.33 -1.66
N PHE A 11 21.28 -43.38 -0.38
CA PHE A 11 19.96 -42.91 0.02
C PHE A 11 19.99 -41.39 -0.04
N CYS A 12 19.48 -40.86 -1.15
CA CYS A 12 19.08 -39.48 -1.30
C CYS A 12 18.20 -39.07 -0.13
N CYS A 13 18.82 -38.55 0.94
CA CYS A 13 18.15 -37.70 1.91
C CYS A 13 17.94 -36.32 1.26
N LEU A 14 17.23 -36.28 0.14
CA LEU A 14 16.48 -35.11 -0.29
C LEU A 14 15.29 -35.03 0.67
N GLY A 15 15.60 -34.60 1.90
CA GLY A 15 14.59 -34.21 2.86
C GLY A 15 13.71 -33.19 2.17
N ALA A 16 12.43 -33.53 2.02
CA ALA A 16 11.40 -32.62 1.57
C ALA A 16 11.60 -31.30 2.31
N THR A 17 12.02 -30.26 1.60
CA THR A 17 12.07 -28.93 2.18
C THR A 17 10.64 -28.63 2.64
N PRO A 18 10.43 -28.32 3.93
CA PRO A 18 9.09 -27.97 4.38
C PRO A 18 8.61 -26.82 3.50
N LYS A 19 7.40 -26.96 2.92
CA LYS A 19 6.76 -25.90 2.14
C LYS A 19 6.85 -24.63 2.98
N ARG A 20 7.72 -23.69 2.57
CA ARG A 20 7.83 -22.41 3.26
C ARG A 20 6.44 -21.79 3.27
N PRO A 21 5.92 -21.34 4.43
CA PRO A 21 4.63 -20.67 4.45
C PRO A 21 4.71 -19.47 3.51
N VAL A 22 3.88 -19.48 2.46
CA VAL A 22 3.78 -18.35 1.55
C VAL A 22 3.00 -17.27 2.30
N CYS A 23 3.70 -16.23 2.74
CA CYS A 23 3.06 -15.06 3.31
C CYS A 23 2.61 -14.15 2.19
N SER A 24 1.33 -14.21 1.84
CA SER A 24 0.71 -13.16 1.04
C SER A 24 0.64 -11.87 1.88
N PRO A 25 0.84 -10.69 1.27
CA PRO A 25 0.58 -9.43 1.95
C PRO A 25 -0.83 -9.45 2.53
N VAL A 26 -0.93 -9.23 3.84
CA VAL A 26 -2.22 -9.03 4.50
C VAL A 26 -2.72 -7.67 4.04
N PHE A 27 -3.64 -7.69 3.08
CA PHE A 27 -4.32 -6.48 2.64
C PHE A 27 -5.17 -5.97 3.81
N THR A 28 -4.76 -4.83 4.37
CA THR A 28 -5.56 -4.08 5.33
C THR A 28 -6.23 -2.95 4.56
N PRO A 29 -7.57 -2.96 4.44
CA PRO A 29 -8.35 -1.90 3.79
C PRO A 29 -7.97 -0.48 4.23
N PHE A 30 -8.06 0.50 3.33
CA PHE A 30 -7.64 1.87 3.64
C PHE A 30 -8.48 2.49 4.77
N ASN A 31 -9.77 2.17 4.82
CA ASN A 31 -10.66 2.59 5.89
C ASN A 31 -10.19 2.12 7.26
N GLU A 32 -9.68 0.89 7.39
CA GLU A 32 -9.14 0.38 8.65
C GLU A 32 -7.91 1.17 9.11
N TRP A 33 -7.03 1.55 8.18
CA TRP A 33 -5.88 2.40 8.51
C TRP A 33 -6.33 3.79 8.97
N LEU A 34 -7.32 4.38 8.28
CA LEU A 34 -7.86 5.67 8.64
C LEU A 34 -8.58 5.64 10.01
N HIS A 35 -9.27 4.55 10.33
CA HIS A 35 -9.92 4.30 11.64
C HIS A 35 -8.91 4.02 12.76
N ARG A 36 -7.66 3.69 12.43
CA ARG A 36 -6.59 3.45 13.40
C ARG A 36 -5.51 4.54 13.35
N TYR A 37 -5.84 5.69 12.75
CA TYR A 37 -4.88 6.77 12.61
C TYR A 37 -4.32 7.21 13.96
N ASP A 38 -3.00 7.31 14.02
CA ASP A 38 -2.22 7.72 15.18
C ASP A 38 -1.09 8.61 14.67
N ALA A 39 -1.11 9.90 15.03
CA ALA A 39 -0.17 10.90 14.55
C ALA A 39 1.28 10.67 15.03
N GLU A 40 1.48 9.83 16.04
CA GLU A 40 2.81 9.41 16.49
C GLU A 40 3.41 8.34 15.58
N ARG A 41 2.57 7.56 14.90
CA ARG A 41 2.98 6.41 14.08
C ARG A 41 2.83 6.66 12.59
N PHE A 42 1.87 7.48 12.20
CA PHE A 42 1.44 7.63 10.81
C PHE A 42 1.40 9.09 10.37
N ILE A 43 1.70 9.30 9.10
CA ILE A 43 1.55 10.55 8.38
C ILE A 43 0.47 10.34 7.33
N ILE A 44 -0.41 11.32 7.16
CA ILE A 44 -1.34 11.38 6.04
C ILE A 44 -0.86 12.46 5.08
N VAL A 45 -0.74 12.11 3.80
CA VAL A 45 -0.37 13.05 2.74
C VAL A 45 -1.38 12.98 1.61
N GLU A 46 -1.68 14.15 1.05
CA GLU A 46 -2.43 14.28 -0.20
C GLU A 46 -1.49 14.85 -1.25
N GLY A 47 -1.65 14.41 -2.48
CA GLY A 47 -0.78 14.75 -3.59
C GLY A 47 -1.13 13.99 -4.84
N TYR A 48 -0.18 13.86 -5.76
CA TYR A 48 -0.38 13.09 -6.98
C TYR A 48 0.93 12.45 -7.44
N PHE A 49 0.81 11.30 -8.08
CA PHE A 49 1.96 10.64 -8.70
C PHE A 49 2.39 11.40 -9.96
N LEU A 50 3.70 11.59 -10.09
CA LEU A 50 4.31 12.09 -11.32
C LEU A 50 4.36 10.95 -12.35
N PRO A 51 4.17 11.24 -13.65
CA PRO A 51 4.32 10.23 -14.69
C PRO A 51 5.71 9.59 -14.64
N THR A 52 5.77 8.28 -14.45
CA THR A 52 7.05 7.56 -14.38
C THR A 52 7.73 7.58 -15.75
N THR A 53 8.96 8.09 -15.81
CA THR A 53 9.75 8.17 -17.05
C THR A 53 10.71 6.98 -17.23
N GLU A 54 11.03 6.24 -16.16
CA GLU A 54 12.07 5.21 -16.16
C GLU A 54 11.63 3.91 -15.48
N LYS A 55 11.96 2.77 -16.10
CA LYS A 55 11.66 1.44 -15.56
C LYS A 55 12.56 1.14 -14.36
N GLY A 56 11.99 0.67 -13.26
CA GLY A 56 12.73 0.17 -12.09
C GLY A 56 12.95 1.18 -10.96
N HIS A 57 12.48 2.41 -11.11
CA HIS A 57 12.48 3.41 -10.03
C HIS A 57 11.13 3.43 -9.30
N ALA A 58 11.16 3.78 -8.01
CA ALA A 58 9.96 4.06 -7.24
C ALA A 58 9.20 5.24 -7.83
N SER A 59 7.87 5.16 -7.83
CA SER A 59 7.03 6.25 -8.32
C SER A 59 7.21 7.49 -7.44
N LYS A 60 7.39 8.65 -8.07
CA LYS A 60 7.49 9.93 -7.37
C LYS A 60 6.11 10.51 -7.10
N PHE A 61 5.93 11.07 -5.92
CA PHE A 61 4.70 11.67 -5.45
C PHE A 61 4.92 13.13 -5.07
N LYS A 62 4.19 14.04 -5.72
CA LYS A 62 4.21 15.45 -5.37
C LYS A 62 3.21 15.73 -4.27
N VAL A 63 3.69 16.16 -3.12
CA VAL A 63 2.85 16.44 -1.95
C VAL A 63 2.19 17.81 -2.09
N ILE A 64 0.88 17.90 -1.86
CA ILE A 64 0.13 19.16 -1.83
C ILE A 64 -0.43 19.48 -0.44
N ARG A 65 -0.60 18.46 0.42
CA ARG A 65 -1.00 18.62 1.83
C ARG A 65 -0.41 17.50 2.67
N SER A 66 -0.04 17.81 3.91
CA SER A 66 0.56 16.86 4.84
C SER A 66 0.03 17.08 6.25
N SER A 67 -0.15 15.99 7.00
CA SER A 67 -0.44 16.03 8.44
C SER A 67 0.82 16.24 9.29
N ASP A 68 2.01 16.12 8.71
CA ASP A 68 3.29 16.20 9.42
C ASP A 68 4.23 17.22 8.77
N ALA A 69 4.83 18.09 9.59
CA ALA A 69 5.66 19.21 9.15
C ALA A 69 7.03 18.78 8.58
N SER A 70 7.45 17.53 8.82
CA SER A 70 8.67 16.97 8.20
C SER A 70 8.50 16.73 6.70
N ILE A 71 7.27 16.52 6.24
CA ILE A 71 6.94 16.38 4.81
C ILE A 71 6.60 17.75 4.26
N LYS A 72 7.41 18.22 3.31
CA LYS A 72 7.30 19.54 2.72
C LYS A 72 6.29 19.54 1.57
N ILE A 73 5.43 20.55 1.56
CA ILE A 73 4.46 20.77 0.50
C ILE A 73 5.21 21.24 -0.75
N ASN A 74 4.74 20.81 -1.93
CA ASN A 74 5.32 21.03 -3.25
C ASN A 74 6.66 20.33 -3.52
N GLU A 75 7.12 19.48 -2.61
CA GLU A 75 8.27 18.60 -2.83
C GLU A 75 7.84 17.24 -3.37
N ASP A 76 8.81 16.56 -4.00
CA ASP A 76 8.61 15.26 -4.61
C ASP A 76 9.27 14.17 -3.76
N TYR A 77 8.54 13.09 -3.50
CA TYR A 77 8.98 11.99 -2.65
C TYR A 77 8.92 10.66 -3.40
N GLU A 78 9.90 9.79 -3.19
CA GLU A 78 9.83 8.42 -3.67
C GLU A 78 8.88 7.61 -2.78
N VAL A 79 7.91 6.91 -3.38
CA VAL A 79 6.95 6.11 -2.63
C VAL A 79 7.37 4.65 -2.61
N TYR A 80 7.35 4.07 -1.41
CA TYR A 80 7.61 2.66 -1.17
C TYR A 80 6.40 2.02 -0.49
N GLU A 81 6.11 0.78 -0.82
CA GLU A 81 5.17 -0.06 -0.09
C GLU A 81 5.95 -0.97 0.87
N TYR A 82 5.42 -1.11 2.08
CA TYR A 82 6.03 -1.89 3.16
C TYR A 82 5.10 -3.01 3.60
N GLY A 83 5.59 -4.25 3.51
CA GLY A 83 4.84 -5.44 3.85
C GLY A 83 5.62 -6.72 3.56
N PRO A 84 5.02 -7.89 3.80
CA PRO A 84 5.63 -9.14 3.41
C PRO A 84 5.50 -9.31 1.90
N PHE A 85 6.62 -9.62 1.26
CA PHE A 85 6.68 -9.92 -0.17
C PHE A 85 7.27 -11.32 -0.36
N GLY A 86 6.63 -12.14 -1.20
CA GLY A 86 7.10 -13.49 -1.53
C GLY A 86 6.91 -14.53 -0.41
N SER A 87 7.80 -15.52 -0.35
CA SER A 87 7.61 -16.76 0.44
C SER A 87 8.30 -16.76 1.81
N SER A 88 8.92 -15.66 2.22
CA SER A 88 9.76 -15.63 3.44
C SER A 88 9.14 -14.91 4.63
N CYS A 89 7.94 -14.32 4.51
CA CYS A 89 7.27 -13.55 5.59
C CYS A 89 8.09 -12.38 6.16
N GLU A 90 9.25 -12.09 5.57
CA GLU A 90 10.09 -10.95 5.90
C GLU A 90 9.46 -9.68 5.34
N MET A 91 9.55 -8.60 6.11
CA MET A 91 9.02 -7.30 5.73
C MET A 91 10.03 -6.53 4.90
N TYR A 92 9.66 -6.15 3.68
CA TYR A 92 10.54 -5.37 2.80
C TYR A 92 9.89 -4.05 2.41
N GLU A 93 10.72 -3.07 2.03
CA GLU A 93 10.28 -1.86 1.34
C GLU A 93 10.49 -2.06 -0.16
N MET A 94 9.42 -2.02 -0.93
CA MET A 94 9.46 -2.10 -2.38
C MET A 94 9.00 -0.79 -3.00
N GLY A 95 9.70 -0.30 -4.02
CA GLY A 95 9.29 0.91 -4.73
C GLY A 95 7.89 0.73 -5.32
N ALA A 96 7.00 1.68 -5.04
CA ALA A 96 5.65 1.64 -5.59
C ALA A 96 5.71 1.83 -7.11
N ASN A 97 4.97 1.01 -7.85
CA ASN A 97 4.89 1.08 -9.30
C ASN A 97 3.44 1.43 -9.70
N ILE A 98 3.22 2.71 -10.02
CA ILE A 98 1.88 3.23 -10.26
C ILE A 98 1.57 3.27 -11.74
N ASP A 99 0.40 2.73 -12.10
CA ASP A 99 -0.10 2.79 -13.47
C ASP A 99 -0.19 4.22 -13.96
N LYS A 100 0.21 4.46 -15.22
CA LYS A 100 0.18 5.79 -15.83
C LYS A 100 -1.22 6.43 -15.78
N GLU A 101 -2.25 5.60 -15.82
CA GLU A 101 -3.65 6.01 -15.69
C GLU A 101 -4.02 6.54 -14.30
N LEU A 102 -3.17 6.42 -13.30
CA LEU A 102 -3.37 6.98 -11.96
C LEU A 102 -2.47 8.19 -11.67
N THR A 103 -1.63 8.59 -12.63
CA THR A 103 -0.69 9.72 -12.50
C THR A 103 -1.28 11.04 -12.98
N GLY A 104 -0.75 12.15 -12.45
CA GLY A 104 -1.09 13.52 -12.86
C GLY A 104 -1.88 14.32 -11.82
N LYS A 105 -1.77 15.65 -11.91
CA LYS A 105 -2.38 16.60 -10.95
C LYS A 105 -3.90 16.49 -10.84
N ASN A 106 -4.58 16.04 -11.89
CA ASN A 106 -6.03 15.81 -11.92
C ASN A 106 -6.45 14.47 -11.30
N LYS A 107 -5.52 13.69 -10.77
CA LYS A 107 -5.76 12.40 -10.11
C LYS A 107 -5.17 12.43 -8.70
N PRO A 108 -5.67 13.30 -7.81
CA PRO A 108 -5.14 13.40 -6.46
C PRO A 108 -5.37 12.09 -5.69
N ARG A 109 -4.40 11.74 -4.86
CA ARG A 109 -4.42 10.56 -4.01
C ARG A 109 -4.15 10.94 -2.57
N LEU A 110 -4.78 10.21 -1.66
CA LEU A 110 -4.49 10.25 -0.24
C LEU A 110 -3.68 9.01 0.15
N LEU A 111 -2.52 9.21 0.78
CA LEU A 111 -1.63 8.16 1.26
C LEU A 111 -1.57 8.20 2.79
N ILE A 112 -1.46 7.02 3.40
CA ILE A 112 -1.07 6.85 4.80
C ILE A 112 0.33 6.24 4.80
N ALA A 113 1.27 6.85 5.52
CA ALA A 113 2.67 6.46 5.55
C ALA A 113 3.18 6.26 6.99
N TYR A 114 4.13 5.36 7.18
CA TYR A 114 4.79 5.09 8.47
C TYR A 114 5.78 6.22 8.80
N LYS A 115 5.47 7.02 9.82
CA LYS A 115 6.24 8.21 10.20
C LYS A 115 7.73 7.92 10.40
N GLY A 116 8.06 6.89 11.17
CA GLY A 116 9.45 6.50 11.46
C GLY A 116 10.24 5.96 10.25
N ARG A 117 9.59 5.71 9.11
CA ARG A 117 10.23 5.24 7.87
C ARG A 117 10.26 6.29 6.77
N CYS A 118 9.55 7.40 6.94
CA CYS A 118 9.50 8.50 5.97
C CYS A 118 10.71 9.43 6.14
N ILE A 119 11.90 8.89 5.90
CA ILE A 119 13.18 9.59 6.00
C ILE A 119 13.83 9.73 4.63
N ASN A 120 14.72 10.72 4.46
CA ASN A 120 15.54 10.89 3.26
C ASN A 120 14.73 10.99 1.95
N GLY A 121 13.62 11.74 1.96
CA GLY A 121 12.80 11.93 0.74
C GLY A 121 11.91 10.75 0.38
N LYS A 122 11.70 9.80 1.30
CA LYS A 122 10.82 8.65 1.11
C LYS A 122 9.46 8.84 1.79
N LEU A 123 8.42 8.34 1.14
CA LEU A 123 7.13 8.02 1.76
C LEU A 123 6.98 6.51 1.78
N VAL A 124 6.94 5.91 2.97
CA VAL A 124 6.83 4.46 3.12
C VAL A 124 5.43 4.13 3.60
N CYS A 125 4.61 3.57 2.72
CA CYS A 125 3.20 3.28 2.93
C CYS A 125 2.97 1.78 3.23
N PRO A 126 1.87 1.40 3.91
CA PRO A 126 1.34 0.04 3.80
C PRO A 126 1.04 -0.33 2.34
N ILE A 127 0.90 -1.63 2.07
CA ILE A 127 0.54 -2.12 0.72
C ILE A 127 -0.91 -1.73 0.43
N PHE A 128 -1.12 -0.90 -0.60
CA PHE A 128 -2.44 -0.49 -1.09
C PHE A 128 -2.67 -0.86 -2.56
N TRP A 129 -1.70 -1.51 -3.22
CA TRP A 129 -1.68 -1.87 -4.65
C TRP A 129 -1.61 -0.65 -5.58
N ASP A 130 -2.60 0.25 -5.49
CA ASP A 130 -2.68 1.47 -6.31
C ASP A 130 -2.12 2.70 -5.57
N ALA A 131 -1.25 2.44 -4.59
CA ALA A 131 -0.67 3.33 -3.57
C ALA A 131 -1.61 4.47 -3.15
N GLY A 132 -2.57 4.13 -2.30
CA GLY A 132 -3.51 5.06 -1.69
C GLY A 132 -4.87 5.07 -2.37
N VAL A 133 -5.67 6.08 -2.06
CA VAL A 133 -7.08 6.19 -2.47
C VAL A 133 -7.33 7.47 -3.24
N ASN A 134 -8.36 7.48 -4.09
CA ASN A 134 -8.74 8.69 -4.83
C ASN A 134 -9.20 9.77 -3.83
N ALA A 135 -8.71 10.99 -3.99
CA ALA A 135 -9.01 12.16 -3.17
C ALA A 135 -9.60 13.33 -3.97
N SER A 136 -10.30 13.08 -5.08
CA SER A 136 -10.85 14.13 -5.95
C SER A 136 -12.18 14.69 -5.44
N ASP A 137 -12.50 15.92 -5.84
CA ASP A 137 -13.82 16.54 -5.65
C ASP A 137 -14.31 16.55 -4.19
N ASN A 138 -13.38 16.72 -3.25
CA ASN A 138 -13.64 16.67 -1.80
C ASN A 138 -14.20 15.31 -1.30
N LYS A 139 -13.92 14.23 -2.03
CA LYS A 139 -14.33 12.86 -1.72
C LYS A 139 -13.13 11.97 -1.55
N ILE A 140 -13.34 10.84 -0.86
CA ILE A 140 -12.36 9.78 -0.75
C ILE A 140 -13.00 8.48 -1.24
N VAL A 141 -12.40 7.87 -2.27
CA VAL A 141 -12.91 6.64 -2.88
C VAL A 141 -11.79 5.60 -2.99
N THR A 142 -12.07 4.39 -2.50
CA THR A 142 -11.19 3.23 -2.61
C THR A 142 -11.85 2.14 -3.46
N LYS A 143 -11.02 1.31 -4.09
CA LYS A 143 -11.44 0.13 -4.84
C LYS A 143 -10.77 -1.07 -4.17
N GLU A 144 -11.57 -1.96 -3.60
CA GLU A 144 -11.06 -3.09 -2.83
C GLU A 144 -11.54 -4.41 -3.43
N TYR A 145 -10.69 -5.43 -3.38
CA TYR A 145 -11.06 -6.76 -3.86
C TYR A 145 -11.82 -7.51 -2.78
N ASN A 146 -13.08 -7.85 -3.05
CA ASN A 146 -13.89 -8.68 -2.19
C ASN A 146 -13.66 -10.16 -2.52
N TYR A 147 -12.95 -10.86 -1.63
CA TYR A 147 -12.63 -12.27 -1.79
C TYR A 147 -13.85 -13.20 -1.76
N ASN A 148 -14.94 -12.81 -1.10
CA ASN A 148 -16.16 -13.63 -1.06
C ASN A 148 -16.90 -13.61 -2.41
N SER A 149 -16.98 -12.44 -3.06
CA SER A 149 -17.65 -12.29 -4.36
C SER A 149 -16.69 -12.39 -5.56
N SER A 150 -15.38 -12.48 -5.33
CA SER A 150 -14.33 -12.44 -6.36
C SER A 150 -14.40 -11.20 -7.26
N GLN A 151 -14.88 -10.07 -6.73
CA GLN A 151 -15.09 -8.83 -7.48
C GLN A 151 -14.45 -7.63 -6.78
N HIS A 152 -14.08 -6.63 -7.57
CA HIS A 152 -13.70 -5.33 -7.02
C HIS A 152 -14.96 -4.52 -6.68
N VAL A 153 -14.98 -3.98 -5.47
CA VAL A 153 -16.06 -3.14 -4.95
C VAL A 153 -15.50 -1.75 -4.67
N PHE A 154 -16.26 -0.73 -5.06
CA PHE A 154 -15.90 0.66 -4.78
C PHE A 154 -16.55 1.11 -3.48
N TYR A 155 -15.76 1.73 -2.62
CA TYR A 155 -16.23 2.30 -1.36
C TYR A 155 -15.94 3.80 -1.32
N GLU A 156 -16.92 4.59 -0.90
CA GLU A 156 -16.77 6.02 -0.65
C GLU A 156 -16.79 6.29 0.87
N CYS A 157 -15.83 7.08 1.34
CA CYS A 157 -15.85 7.61 2.70
C CYS A 157 -17.07 8.54 2.83
N PRO A 158 -17.96 8.34 3.82
CA PRO A 158 -19.15 9.18 3.96
C PRO A 158 -18.83 10.60 4.47
N VAL A 159 -17.58 10.85 4.86
CA VAL A 159 -17.07 12.12 5.33
C VAL A 159 -16.25 12.76 4.20
N SER A 160 -16.41 14.07 4.00
CA SER A 160 -15.67 14.81 2.98
C SER A 160 -14.16 14.84 3.30
N LEU A 161 -13.34 14.99 2.26
CA LEU A 161 -11.89 15.09 2.40
C LEU A 161 -11.48 16.24 3.34
N GLU A 162 -12.14 17.39 3.23
CA GLU A 162 -11.87 18.53 4.13
C GLU A 162 -12.22 18.23 5.59
N GLU A 163 -13.31 17.53 5.85
CA GLU A 163 -13.65 17.14 7.22
C GLU A 163 -12.67 16.08 7.75
N VAL A 164 -12.21 15.15 6.91
CA VAL A 164 -11.12 14.24 7.25
C VAL A 164 -9.87 15.02 7.67
N TRP A 165 -9.46 16.02 6.91
CA TRP A 165 -8.33 16.88 7.27
C TRP A 165 -8.55 17.70 8.53
N ASN A 166 -9.76 18.21 8.75
CA ASN A 166 -10.15 18.93 9.96
C ASN A 166 -10.02 18.04 11.21
N GLN A 167 -10.31 16.73 11.11
CA GLN A 167 -10.10 15.78 12.20
C GLN A 167 -8.62 15.44 12.38
N ILE A 168 -7.89 15.17 11.29
CA ILE A 168 -6.46 14.84 11.31
C ILE A 168 -5.62 15.97 11.93
N SER A 169 -5.89 17.22 11.57
CA SER A 169 -5.20 18.40 12.14
C SER A 169 -5.41 18.57 13.65
N LYS A 170 -6.43 17.92 14.21
CA LYS A 170 -6.71 17.86 15.66
C LYS A 170 -6.18 16.58 16.32
N GLY A 171 -5.44 15.75 15.58
CA GLY A 171 -4.96 14.45 16.03
C GLY A 171 -6.08 13.44 16.30
N ARG A 172 -7.25 13.60 15.64
CA ARG A 172 -8.42 12.74 15.85
C ARG A 172 -8.52 11.66 14.79
N VAL A 173 -9.11 10.55 15.21
CA VAL A 173 -9.45 9.43 14.33
C VAL A 173 -10.70 9.76 13.52
N VAL A 174 -10.70 9.35 12.25
CA VAL A 174 -11.91 9.39 11.42
C VAL A 174 -12.58 8.02 11.47
N THR A 175 -13.60 7.87 12.31
CA THR A 175 -14.40 6.63 12.38
C THR A 175 -15.70 6.83 11.62
N ALA A 176 -15.79 6.29 10.42
CA ALA A 176 -17.04 6.28 9.64
C ALA A 176 -17.16 5.01 8.81
N ALA A 177 -18.36 4.44 8.75
CA ALA A 177 -18.64 3.27 7.93
C ALA A 177 -18.66 3.66 6.44
N TRP A 178 -17.76 3.09 5.65
CA TRP A 178 -17.66 3.40 4.23
C TRP A 178 -18.85 2.84 3.47
N LYS A 179 -19.37 3.61 2.51
CA LYS A 179 -20.54 3.23 1.73
C LYS A 179 -20.08 2.55 0.45
N GLU A 180 -20.58 1.35 0.20
CA GLU A 180 -20.45 0.70 -1.10
C GLU A 180 -21.14 1.57 -2.16
N GLN A 181 -20.42 1.87 -3.23
CA GLN A 181 -20.98 2.51 -4.42
C GLN A 181 -21.71 1.43 -5.22
N ALA A 182 -22.92 1.74 -5.68
CA ALA A 182 -23.57 0.88 -6.67
C ALA A 182 -22.64 0.73 -7.88
N ILE A 183 -22.30 -0.50 -8.25
CA ILE A 183 -21.51 -0.77 -9.45
C ILE A 183 -22.36 -0.37 -10.65
N THR A 184 -22.22 0.87 -11.12
CA THR A 184 -22.74 1.25 -12.42
C THR A 184 -21.89 0.51 -13.44
N LYS A 185 -22.41 -0.58 -13.99
CA LYS A 185 -21.79 -1.24 -15.16
C LYS A 185 -21.62 -0.18 -16.23
N GLN A 186 -20.37 0.18 -16.52
CA GLN A 186 -20.02 0.88 -17.76
C GLN A 186 -20.02 -0.11 -18.91
#